data_AF-A0A949X2H0-F1
#
_entry.id   AF-A0A949X2H0-F1
#
_cell.length_a   1.000
_cell.length_b   1.000
_cell.length_c   1.000
_cell.angle_alpha   90.00
_cell.angle_beta   90.00
_cell.angle_gamma   90.00
#
_symmetry.space_group_name_H-M   'P 1'
#
loop_
_entity.id
_entity.type
_entity.pdbx_description
1 polymer ?
#
loop_
_entity_poly.entity_id
_entity_poly.type
_entity_poly.pdbx_seq_one_letter_code
_entity_poly.pdbx_strand_id
1 'polypeptide(L)'
;MRKLALAPLALLAGCAGAPQVEQVKEVYLCAADQCSPAARDHSGAELLQGLYRLFKANEGKDFRICESDIKTRNCQSVGVAYFVQGGPIPGVGSQASGKMTEIKLDPAAQAVKSTMASYLKFIGTPLACVSHASTLLVRSADEITITDDPYYCNWMVVGNMTASFSFAVESIDFDKGRLGGYWSHAVAGNAGGKGAGYAVIEFPVTMPAGENWLKPAASQ
;
A
#
# COMPACT_ATOMS: atom_id res chain seq x y z
N MET A 1 53.69 2.33 -19.66
CA MET A 1 52.67 1.64 -18.84
C MET A 1 51.82 2.68 -18.13
N ARG A 2 50.57 2.89 -18.55
CA ARG A 2 49.58 3.67 -17.81
C ARG A 2 48.25 2.94 -17.93
N LYS A 3 47.90 2.18 -16.90
CA LYS A 3 46.59 1.53 -16.79
C LYS A 3 45.60 2.62 -16.40
N LEU A 4 44.74 3.04 -17.34
CA LEU A 4 43.53 3.79 -17.01
C LEU A 4 42.56 2.78 -16.37
N ALA A 5 42.37 2.87 -15.06
CA ALA A 5 41.27 2.20 -14.40
C ALA A 5 40.00 3.02 -14.66
N LEU A 6 39.13 2.50 -15.55
CA LEU A 6 37.74 2.95 -15.59
C LEU A 6 37.07 2.44 -14.30
N ALA A 7 36.77 3.35 -13.38
CA ALA A 7 35.83 3.08 -12.31
C ALA A 7 34.41 3.10 -12.91
N PRO A 8 33.58 2.05 -12.73
CA PRO A 8 32.18 2.14 -13.07
C PRO A 8 31.51 3.07 -12.04
N LEU A 9 31.00 4.21 -12.50
CA LEU A 9 29.98 4.96 -11.76
C LEU A 9 28.75 4.05 -11.68
N ALA A 10 28.59 3.36 -10.55
CA ALA A 10 27.31 2.78 -10.18
C ALA A 10 26.33 3.95 -9.97
N LEU A 11 25.44 4.13 -10.95
CA LEU A 11 24.26 4.98 -10.84
C LEU A 11 23.38 4.42 -9.73
N LEU A 12 23.57 4.93 -8.50
CA LEU A 12 22.57 4.81 -7.43
C LEU A 12 21.40 5.72 -7.79
N ALA A 13 20.60 5.32 -8.77
CA ALA A 13 19.24 5.83 -8.90
C ALA A 13 18.49 5.34 -7.66
N GLY A 14 18.41 6.18 -6.64
CA GLY A 14 17.64 5.89 -5.44
C GLY A 14 16.20 5.60 -5.85
N CYS A 15 15.77 4.35 -5.71
CA CYS A 15 14.38 3.93 -5.86
C CYS A 15 13.53 4.55 -4.74
N ALA A 16 13.28 5.86 -4.81
CA ALA A 16 12.36 6.53 -3.91
C ALA A 16 10.95 5.99 -4.17
N GLY A 17 10.34 5.34 -3.17
CA GLY A 17 8.97 4.82 -3.23
C GLY A 17 8.81 3.37 -3.67
N ALA A 18 9.90 2.59 -3.85
CA ALA A 18 9.77 1.17 -4.16
C ALA A 18 9.15 0.37 -2.99
N PRO A 19 8.35 -0.68 -3.27
CA PRO A 19 7.78 -1.54 -2.24
C PRO A 19 8.88 -2.22 -1.41
N GLN A 20 8.68 -2.29 -0.10
CA GLN A 20 9.66 -2.86 0.83
C GLN A 20 9.56 -4.39 0.94
N VAL A 21 9.53 -5.09 -0.21
CA VAL A 21 9.28 -6.54 -0.29
C VAL A 21 10.33 -7.34 0.49
N GLU A 22 11.59 -6.89 0.51
CA GLU A 22 12.69 -7.55 1.23
C GLU A 22 12.45 -7.67 2.75
N GLN A 23 11.52 -6.89 3.31
CA GLN A 23 11.15 -6.95 4.73
C GLN A 23 10.10 -8.02 5.03
N VAL A 24 9.41 -8.55 4.00
CA VAL A 24 8.39 -9.58 4.13
C VAL A 24 9.07 -10.95 3.99
N LYS A 25 9.01 -11.75 5.05
CA LYS A 25 9.56 -13.13 5.06
C LYS A 25 8.50 -14.17 4.70
N GLU A 26 7.30 -13.95 5.19
CA GLU A 26 6.10 -14.76 5.00
C GLU A 26 4.90 -13.83 5.13
N VAL A 27 3.79 -14.15 4.45
CA VAL A 27 2.52 -13.45 4.65
C VAL A 27 1.67 -14.25 5.63
N TYR A 28 1.22 -13.61 6.71
CA TYR A 28 0.29 -14.24 7.66
C TYR A 28 -1.16 -13.97 7.25
N LEU A 29 -1.97 -15.01 7.09
CA LEU A 29 -3.34 -14.93 6.60
C LEU A 29 -4.33 -15.42 7.64
N CYS A 30 -5.39 -14.65 7.91
CA CYS A 30 -6.57 -15.08 8.64
C CYS A 30 -7.79 -15.06 7.71
N ALA A 31 -8.48 -16.20 7.62
CA ALA A 31 -9.73 -16.33 6.89
C ALA A 31 -10.60 -17.42 7.50
N ALA A 32 -11.88 -17.11 7.75
CA ALA A 32 -12.86 -18.03 8.31
C ALA A 32 -12.40 -18.60 9.65
N ASP A 33 -11.91 -17.71 10.52
CA ASP A 33 -11.39 -18.02 11.86
C ASP A 33 -10.15 -18.93 11.89
N GLN A 34 -9.51 -19.15 10.73
CA GLN A 34 -8.28 -19.91 10.60
C GLN A 34 -7.13 -18.98 10.22
N CYS A 35 -6.06 -18.99 11.02
CA CYS A 35 -4.88 -18.17 10.78
C CYS A 35 -3.63 -19.00 10.54
N SER A 36 -2.92 -18.73 9.44
CA SER A 36 -1.77 -19.50 8.97
C SER A 36 -0.80 -18.67 8.13
N PRO A 37 0.47 -19.09 8.01
CA PRO A 37 1.31 -18.63 6.91
C PRO A 37 0.64 -18.96 5.57
N ALA A 38 0.50 -17.96 4.70
CA ALA A 38 -0.31 -18.04 3.49
C ALA A 38 0.19 -19.12 2.54
N ALA A 39 1.49 -19.17 2.27
CA ALA A 39 2.09 -20.15 1.36
C ALA A 39 2.00 -21.61 1.82
N ARG A 40 1.63 -21.85 3.09
CA ARG A 40 1.44 -23.21 3.60
C ARG A 40 0.16 -23.85 3.07
N ASP A 41 -0.91 -23.06 3.00
CA ASP A 41 -2.27 -23.55 2.82
C ASP A 41 -2.96 -22.96 1.57
N HIS A 42 -2.37 -21.93 0.94
CA HIS A 42 -2.99 -21.17 -0.14
C HIS A 42 -2.02 -20.83 -1.28
N SER A 43 -2.59 -20.79 -2.49
CA SER A 43 -1.92 -20.33 -3.70
C SER A 43 -2.05 -18.81 -3.88
N GLY A 44 -1.13 -18.23 -4.66
CA GLY A 44 -1.24 -16.81 -5.07
C GLY A 44 -2.54 -16.51 -5.84
N ALA A 45 -3.09 -17.48 -6.57
CA ALA A 45 -4.35 -17.30 -7.29
C ALA A 45 -5.55 -17.18 -6.33
N GLU A 46 -5.59 -18.00 -5.27
CA GLU A 46 -6.63 -17.92 -4.23
C GLU A 46 -6.55 -16.59 -3.48
N LEU A 47 -5.33 -16.14 -3.14
CA LEU A 47 -5.11 -14.86 -2.48
C LEU A 47 -5.50 -13.68 -3.38
N LEU A 48 -5.18 -13.72 -4.66
CA LEU A 48 -5.61 -12.72 -5.64
C LEU A 48 -7.13 -12.58 -5.67
N GLN A 49 -7.85 -13.71 -5.67
CA GLN A 49 -9.31 -13.71 -5.62
C GLN A 49 -9.85 -13.16 -4.31
N GLY A 50 -9.29 -13.57 -3.17
CA GLY A 50 -9.68 -13.06 -1.86
C GLY A 50 -9.48 -11.55 -1.72
N LEU A 51 -8.31 -11.05 -2.14
CA LEU A 51 -7.98 -9.62 -2.13
C LEU A 51 -8.87 -8.82 -3.09
N TYR A 52 -9.18 -9.36 -4.27
CA TYR A 52 -10.16 -8.76 -5.16
C TYR A 52 -11.53 -8.62 -4.50
N ARG A 53 -12.03 -9.66 -3.81
CA ARG A 53 -13.32 -9.61 -3.10
C ARG A 53 -13.31 -8.58 -1.98
N LEU A 54 -12.24 -8.52 -1.19
CA LEU A 54 -12.05 -7.50 -0.16
C LEU A 54 -12.14 -6.08 -0.75
N PHE A 55 -11.38 -5.82 -1.83
CA PHE A 55 -11.38 -4.50 -2.47
C PHE A 55 -12.73 -4.17 -3.09
N LYS A 56 -13.37 -5.14 -3.74
CA LYS A 56 -14.68 -4.96 -4.39
C LYS A 56 -15.80 -4.70 -3.39
N ALA A 57 -15.81 -5.39 -2.25
CA ALA A 57 -16.78 -5.17 -1.17
C ALA A 57 -16.66 -3.76 -0.53
N ASN A 58 -15.48 -3.15 -0.67
CA ASN A 58 -15.13 -1.83 -0.16
C ASN A 58 -15.07 -0.74 -1.24
N GLU A 59 -15.51 -1.02 -2.46
CA GLU A 59 -15.51 -0.05 -3.55
C GLU A 59 -16.33 1.20 -3.18
N GLY A 60 -15.73 2.38 -3.35
CA GLY A 60 -16.35 3.68 -3.05
C GLY A 60 -16.40 4.05 -1.56
N LYS A 61 -15.93 3.16 -0.66
CA LYS A 61 -15.90 3.39 0.79
C LYS A 61 -14.52 3.88 1.22
N ASP A 62 -14.49 4.68 2.29
CA ASP A 62 -13.25 5.15 2.86
C ASP A 62 -12.61 4.03 3.70
N PHE A 63 -11.36 3.70 3.38
CA PHE A 63 -10.53 2.86 4.25
C PHE A 63 -9.70 3.74 5.18
N ARG A 64 -9.20 3.17 6.25
CA ARG A 64 -8.35 3.83 7.25
C ARG A 64 -6.94 3.28 7.20
N ILE A 65 -5.96 4.14 7.42
CA ILE A 65 -4.56 3.74 7.63
C ILE A 65 -4.22 4.02 9.08
N CYS A 66 -3.52 3.09 9.72
CA CYS A 66 -2.95 3.24 11.05
C CYS A 66 -1.47 2.97 11.04
N GLU A 67 -0.70 3.76 11.78
CA GLU A 67 0.62 3.34 12.20
C GLU A 67 0.49 2.14 13.14
N SER A 68 1.40 1.18 12.97
CA SER A 68 1.39 -0.07 13.72
C SER A 68 2.80 -0.64 13.84
N ASP A 69 2.95 -1.68 14.65
CA ASP A 69 4.15 -2.48 14.73
C ASP A 69 3.87 -3.92 14.30
N ILE A 70 4.84 -4.57 13.68
CA ILE A 70 4.68 -5.93 13.15
C ILE A 70 4.38 -6.99 14.22
N LYS A 71 4.73 -6.75 15.50
CA LYS A 71 4.52 -7.75 16.56
C LYS A 71 3.06 -7.80 16.97
N THR A 72 2.43 -6.63 17.11
CA THR A 72 1.04 -6.55 17.58
C THR A 72 0.05 -6.44 16.43
N ARG A 73 0.44 -5.81 15.32
CA ARG A 73 -0.44 -5.45 14.20
C ARG A 73 -1.69 -4.70 14.64
N ASN A 74 -1.61 -4.03 15.79
CA ASN A 74 -2.68 -3.21 16.33
C ASN A 74 -2.51 -1.77 15.88
N CYS A 75 -3.62 -1.09 15.60
CA CYS A 75 -3.61 0.34 15.30
C CYS A 75 -3.12 1.12 16.52
N GLN A 76 -1.92 1.69 16.46
CA GLN A 76 -1.34 2.48 17.55
C GLN A 76 -1.74 3.95 17.45
N SER A 77 -1.71 4.50 16.23
CA SER A 77 -2.08 5.87 15.93
C SER A 77 -2.83 5.92 14.60
N VAL A 78 -3.72 6.90 14.43
CA VAL A 78 -4.45 7.07 13.16
C VAL A 78 -3.56 7.81 12.16
N GLY A 79 -3.37 7.16 11.01
CA GLY A 79 -2.57 7.64 9.90
C GLY A 79 -1.07 7.38 10.04
N VAL A 80 -0.40 7.50 8.90
CA VAL A 80 1.06 7.49 8.80
C VAL A 80 1.55 8.90 8.57
N ALA A 81 2.72 9.23 9.13
CA ALA A 81 3.30 10.56 9.06
C ALA A 81 4.79 10.50 8.76
N TYR A 82 5.30 11.50 8.05
CA TYR A 82 6.72 11.61 7.72
C TYR A 82 7.11 13.07 7.48
N PHE A 83 8.40 13.34 7.58
CA PHE A 83 8.95 14.66 7.35
C PHE A 83 8.94 15.04 5.86
N VAL A 84 8.50 16.26 5.56
CA VAL A 84 8.55 16.85 4.22
C VAL A 84 9.17 18.24 4.28
N GLN A 85 10.17 18.46 3.43
CA GLN A 85 10.75 19.77 3.20
C GLN A 85 9.95 20.49 2.11
N GLY A 86 8.97 21.28 2.52
CA GLY A 86 8.05 22.10 1.71
C GLY A 86 8.68 23.39 1.17
N GLY A 87 9.65 23.31 0.26
CA GLY A 87 10.40 24.49 -0.18
C GLY A 87 11.13 25.11 1.02
N PRO A 88 10.86 26.37 1.43
CA PRO A 88 11.42 26.92 2.67
C PRO A 88 10.71 26.45 3.95
N ILE A 89 9.56 25.78 3.86
CA ILE A 89 8.72 25.41 5.01
C ILE A 89 8.91 23.92 5.35
N PRO A 90 9.64 23.55 6.41
CA PRO A 90 9.67 22.17 6.89
C PRO A 90 8.34 21.80 7.56
N GLY A 91 7.91 20.56 7.45
CA GLY A 91 6.67 20.12 8.07
C GLY A 91 6.44 18.61 8.03
N VAL A 92 5.26 18.21 8.48
CA VAL A 92 4.82 16.81 8.50
C VAL A 92 3.80 16.58 7.39
N GLY A 93 4.12 15.65 6.49
CA GLY A 93 3.17 15.03 5.57
C GLY A 93 2.49 13.85 6.26
N SER A 94 1.19 13.65 6.04
CA SER A 94 0.46 12.53 6.63
C SER A 94 -0.69 12.04 5.77
N GLN A 95 -1.05 10.77 5.95
CA GLN A 95 -2.21 10.13 5.32
C GLN A 95 -2.92 9.24 6.33
N ALA A 96 -4.22 9.47 6.54
CA ALA A 96 -5.03 8.70 7.47
C ALA A 96 -6.07 7.79 6.80
N SER A 97 -6.37 8.07 5.53
CA SER A 97 -7.42 7.38 4.79
C SER A 97 -7.26 7.61 3.29
N GLY A 98 -8.07 6.87 2.54
CA GLY A 98 -8.26 7.03 1.11
C GLY A 98 -9.49 6.28 0.66
N LYS A 99 -9.72 6.28 -0.65
CA LYS A 99 -10.85 5.61 -1.27
C LYS A 99 -10.42 4.95 -2.56
N MET A 100 -10.87 3.72 -2.77
CA MET A 100 -10.66 3.00 -4.03
C MET A 100 -11.96 2.87 -4.81
N THR A 101 -11.89 3.07 -6.11
CA THR A 101 -13.00 2.93 -7.06
C THR A 101 -12.54 2.18 -8.30
N GLU A 102 -13.47 1.78 -9.15
CA GLU A 102 -13.18 1.12 -10.44
C GLU A 102 -12.37 -0.17 -10.27
N ILE A 103 -12.70 -0.96 -9.25
CA ILE A 103 -11.97 -2.19 -8.90
C ILE A 103 -12.15 -3.23 -10.00
N LYS A 104 -11.05 -3.66 -10.61
CA LYS A 104 -11.01 -4.63 -11.71
C LYS A 104 -9.95 -5.71 -11.44
N LEU A 105 -10.35 -6.96 -11.58
CA LEU A 105 -9.44 -8.09 -11.56
C LEU A 105 -8.76 -8.27 -12.93
N ASP A 106 -7.44 -8.47 -12.92
CA ASP A 106 -6.62 -8.82 -14.08
C ASP A 106 -5.87 -10.13 -13.78
N PRO A 107 -6.48 -11.30 -14.07
CA PRO A 107 -5.89 -12.59 -13.75
C PRO A 107 -4.59 -12.86 -14.52
N ALA A 108 -4.47 -12.33 -15.74
CA ALA A 108 -3.30 -12.53 -16.58
C ALA A 108 -2.07 -11.80 -16.02
N ALA A 109 -2.27 -10.62 -15.44
CA ALA A 109 -1.23 -9.88 -14.73
C ALA A 109 -1.10 -10.26 -13.24
N GLN A 110 -1.92 -11.20 -12.76
CA GLN A 110 -2.05 -11.54 -11.33
C GLN A 110 -2.29 -10.31 -10.45
N ALA A 111 -3.16 -9.41 -10.90
CA ALA A 111 -3.32 -8.08 -10.31
C ALA A 111 -4.78 -7.68 -10.09
N VAL A 112 -4.99 -6.78 -9.13
CA VAL A 112 -6.23 -5.99 -8.97
C VAL A 112 -5.88 -4.55 -9.26
N LYS A 113 -6.52 -3.98 -10.28
CA LYS A 113 -6.38 -2.57 -10.68
C LYS A 113 -7.52 -1.76 -10.10
N SER A 114 -7.20 -0.55 -9.68
CA SER A 114 -8.16 0.39 -9.09
C SER A 114 -7.76 1.84 -9.35
N THR A 115 -8.71 2.74 -9.17
CA THR A 115 -8.49 4.19 -9.08
C THR A 115 -8.51 4.60 -7.61
N MET A 116 -7.44 5.23 -7.15
CA MET A 116 -7.21 5.64 -5.76
C MET A 116 -7.40 7.15 -5.62
N ALA A 117 -8.11 7.56 -4.57
CA ALA A 117 -8.14 8.93 -4.06
C ALA A 117 -7.48 8.97 -2.67
N SER A 118 -6.30 9.59 -2.60
CA SER A 118 -5.49 9.68 -1.38
C SER A 118 -5.76 10.97 -0.61
N TYR A 119 -6.10 10.87 0.67
CA TYR A 119 -6.42 12.02 1.52
C TYR A 119 -5.19 12.45 2.32
N LEU A 120 -4.26 13.12 1.63
CA LEU A 120 -3.02 13.63 2.21
C LEU A 120 -3.23 14.95 2.96
N LYS A 121 -2.39 15.18 3.97
CA LYS A 121 -2.28 16.47 4.68
C LYS A 121 -0.82 16.90 4.79
N PHE A 122 -0.58 18.21 4.78
CA PHE A 122 0.69 18.82 5.15
C PHE A 122 0.49 19.85 6.26
N ILE A 123 1.21 19.68 7.39
CA ILE A 123 1.06 20.52 8.59
C ILE A 123 -0.43 20.62 9.00
N GLY A 124 -1.11 19.47 8.98
CA GLY A 124 -2.54 19.36 9.29
C GLY A 124 -3.51 19.85 8.22
N THR A 125 -3.05 20.51 7.16
CA THR A 125 -3.91 21.06 6.10
C THR A 125 -4.13 20.03 4.99
N PRO A 126 -5.38 19.72 4.60
CA PRO A 126 -5.66 18.82 3.48
C PRO A 126 -5.06 19.31 2.16
N LEU A 127 -4.55 18.36 1.37
CA LEU A 127 -3.98 18.60 0.06
C LEU A 127 -4.97 18.23 -1.04
N ALA A 128 -4.92 18.93 -2.17
CA ALA A 128 -5.70 18.58 -3.35
C ALA A 128 -4.87 17.66 -4.25
N CYS A 129 -5.13 16.36 -4.19
CA CYS A 129 -4.46 15.35 -5.02
C CYS A 129 -5.40 14.85 -6.11
N VAL A 130 -4.84 14.59 -7.30
CA VAL A 130 -5.59 13.93 -8.37
C VAL A 130 -5.76 12.44 -8.05
N SER A 131 -6.92 11.89 -8.44
CA SER A 131 -7.09 10.44 -8.44
C SER A 131 -6.08 9.80 -9.40
N HIS A 132 -5.62 8.60 -9.06
CA HIS A 132 -4.53 7.93 -9.77
C HIS A 132 -4.73 6.43 -9.80
N ALA A 133 -4.02 5.74 -10.70
CA ALA A 133 -4.07 4.30 -10.77
C ALA A 133 -3.33 3.68 -9.57
N SER A 134 -3.90 2.61 -9.02
CA SER A 134 -3.28 1.78 -7.99
C SER A 134 -3.40 0.32 -8.39
N THR A 135 -2.29 -0.40 -8.24
CA THR A 135 -2.18 -1.81 -8.60
C THR A 135 -1.81 -2.63 -7.37
N LEU A 136 -2.69 -3.55 -6.99
CA LEU A 136 -2.33 -4.67 -6.13
C LEU A 136 -1.82 -5.81 -7.01
N LEU A 137 -0.63 -6.32 -6.74
CA LEU A 137 0.03 -7.40 -7.48
C LEU A 137 0.28 -8.57 -6.53
N VAL A 138 -0.10 -9.78 -6.95
CA VAL A 138 0.16 -11.03 -6.22
C VAL A 138 1.11 -11.88 -7.04
N ARG A 139 2.42 -11.80 -6.76
CA ARG A 139 3.43 -12.61 -7.46
C ARG A 139 3.48 -14.03 -6.91
N SER A 140 3.34 -14.16 -5.60
CA SER A 140 3.25 -15.44 -4.90
C SER A 140 2.38 -15.28 -3.66
N ALA A 141 2.21 -16.35 -2.89
CA ALA A 141 1.48 -16.28 -1.64
C ALA A 141 2.17 -15.41 -0.56
N ASP A 142 3.48 -15.23 -0.67
CA ASP A 142 4.28 -14.42 0.27
C ASP A 142 4.79 -13.10 -0.36
N GLU A 143 4.46 -12.83 -1.62
CA GLU A 143 4.90 -11.63 -2.33
C GLU A 143 3.70 -10.88 -2.92
N ILE A 144 3.19 -9.94 -2.13
CA ILE A 144 2.01 -9.15 -2.43
C ILE A 144 2.32 -7.68 -2.20
N THR A 145 2.08 -6.85 -3.22
CA THR A 145 2.38 -5.41 -3.17
C THR A 145 1.22 -4.58 -3.66
N ILE A 146 1.01 -3.42 -3.06
CA ILE A 146 0.16 -2.35 -3.58
C ILE A 146 1.07 -1.20 -3.98
N THR A 147 0.90 -0.68 -5.19
CA THR A 147 1.67 0.46 -5.70
C THR A 147 0.76 1.44 -6.40
N ASP A 148 0.90 2.71 -6.01
CA ASP A 148 0.24 3.83 -6.67
C ASP A 148 1.14 4.38 -7.77
N ASP A 149 0.57 4.63 -8.95
CA ASP A 149 1.25 5.38 -10.00
C ASP A 149 1.56 6.80 -9.48
N PRO A 150 2.69 7.42 -9.88
CA PRO A 150 3.02 8.77 -9.45
C PRO A 150 1.87 9.75 -9.72
N TYR A 151 1.45 10.47 -8.69
CA TYR A 151 0.26 11.32 -8.74
C TYR A 151 0.55 12.74 -8.29
N TYR A 152 -0.20 13.69 -8.85
CA TYR A 152 0.00 15.10 -8.57
C TYR A 152 -0.82 15.55 -7.36
N CYS A 153 -0.19 16.33 -6.49
CA CYS A 153 -0.82 17.00 -5.37
C CYS A 153 -0.44 18.48 -5.36
N ASN A 154 -1.42 19.34 -5.09
CA ASN A 154 -1.21 20.75 -4.82
C ASN A 154 -0.97 20.94 -3.31
N TRP A 155 0.23 21.40 -2.96
CA TRP A 155 0.67 21.68 -1.59
C TRP A 155 0.55 23.18 -1.24
N MET A 156 -0.44 23.85 -1.85
CA MET A 156 -0.76 25.25 -1.68
C MET A 156 0.46 26.15 -1.97
N VAL A 157 0.97 26.83 -0.94
CA VAL A 157 2.09 27.79 -1.02
C VAL A 157 3.40 27.11 -1.44
N VAL A 158 3.55 25.81 -1.20
CA VAL A 158 4.72 25.02 -1.61
C VAL A 158 4.70 24.74 -3.13
N GLY A 159 3.51 24.76 -3.74
CA GLY A 159 3.28 24.48 -5.15
C GLY A 159 2.93 23.03 -5.45
N ASN A 160 3.10 22.63 -6.71
CA ASN A 160 2.74 21.30 -7.17
C ASN A 160 3.87 20.30 -6.90
N MET A 161 3.47 19.10 -6.48
CA MET A 161 4.36 18.00 -6.18
C MET A 161 3.85 16.72 -6.81
N THR A 162 4.76 15.80 -7.05
CA THR A 162 4.44 14.41 -7.37
C THR A 162 4.65 13.56 -6.13
N ALA A 163 3.68 12.71 -5.84
CA ALA A 163 3.71 11.75 -4.75
C ALA A 163 3.70 10.32 -5.30
N SER A 164 4.29 9.39 -4.56
CA SER A 164 4.19 7.96 -4.82
C SER A 164 4.02 7.22 -3.50
N PHE A 165 3.30 6.10 -3.55
CA PHE A 165 3.06 5.24 -2.39
C PHE A 165 3.23 3.77 -2.79
N SER A 166 3.81 3.00 -1.88
CA SER A 166 3.84 1.55 -1.99
C SER A 166 3.62 0.89 -0.63
N PHE A 167 3.09 -0.33 -0.69
CA PHE A 167 2.79 -1.15 0.48
C PHE A 167 3.13 -2.61 0.17
N ALA A 168 4.08 -3.17 0.90
CA ALA A 168 4.39 -4.61 0.86
C ALA A 168 3.57 -5.30 1.96
N VAL A 169 2.60 -6.13 1.55
CA VAL A 169 1.69 -6.81 2.47
C VAL A 169 2.45 -7.89 3.22
N GLU A 170 2.31 -7.91 4.54
CA GLU A 170 2.89 -8.90 5.45
C GLU A 170 1.80 -9.67 6.19
N SER A 171 0.61 -9.09 6.36
CA SER A 171 -0.52 -9.81 6.95
C SER A 171 -1.84 -9.46 6.26
N ILE A 172 -2.70 -10.46 6.12
CA ILE A 172 -4.05 -10.34 5.57
C ILE A 172 -5.01 -10.91 6.61
N ASP A 173 -5.97 -10.13 7.06
CA ASP A 173 -7.03 -10.59 7.96
C ASP A 173 -8.37 -10.27 7.30
N PHE A 174 -8.92 -11.24 6.57
CA PHE A 174 -10.20 -11.07 5.89
C PHE A 174 -11.36 -10.98 6.89
N ASP A 175 -11.25 -11.69 8.02
CA ASP A 175 -12.26 -11.70 9.08
C ASP A 175 -12.44 -10.31 9.69
N LYS A 176 -11.35 -9.53 9.79
CA LYS A 176 -11.36 -8.14 10.29
C LYS A 176 -11.24 -7.08 9.20
N GLY A 177 -11.14 -7.47 7.93
CA GLY A 177 -10.92 -6.55 6.80
C GLY A 177 -9.65 -5.71 6.95
N ARG A 178 -8.50 -6.34 7.24
CA ARG A 178 -7.23 -5.65 7.48
C ARG A 178 -6.11 -6.15 6.59
N LEU A 179 -5.26 -5.24 6.16
CA LEU A 179 -3.96 -5.53 5.55
C LEU A 179 -2.88 -4.87 6.39
N GLY A 180 -1.98 -5.67 6.96
CA GLY A 180 -0.76 -5.20 7.63
C GLY A 180 0.43 -5.29 6.68
N GLY A 181 1.35 -4.35 6.77
CA GLY A 181 2.47 -4.32 5.83
C GLY A 181 3.37 -3.10 5.96
N TYR A 182 4.46 -3.17 5.19
CA TYR A 182 5.48 -2.13 5.15
C TYR A 182 5.15 -1.11 4.08
N TRP A 183 4.96 0.15 4.48
CA TRP A 183 4.66 1.23 3.58
C TRP A 183 5.88 2.08 3.28
N SER A 184 5.88 2.71 2.11
CA SER A 184 6.83 3.73 1.70
C SER A 184 6.07 4.82 0.94
N HIS A 185 6.33 6.08 1.28
CA HIS A 185 5.76 7.22 0.58
C HIS A 185 6.87 8.20 0.24
N ALA A 186 6.85 8.75 -0.98
CA ALA A 186 7.80 9.75 -1.41
C ALA A 186 7.08 10.91 -2.06
N VAL A 187 7.62 12.12 -1.86
CA VAL A 187 7.17 13.34 -2.52
C VAL A 187 8.35 14.07 -3.13
N ALA A 188 8.17 14.56 -4.35
CA ALA A 188 9.20 15.24 -5.13
C ALA A 188 8.63 16.43 -5.91
N GLY A 189 9.48 17.38 -6.28
CA GLY A 189 9.13 18.62 -6.99
C GLY A 189 9.72 19.83 -6.29
N ASN A 190 8.89 20.85 -6.05
CA ASN A 190 9.26 22.05 -5.28
C ASN A 190 9.56 21.77 -3.79
N ALA A 191 9.37 20.52 -3.39
CA ALA A 191 9.59 20.03 -2.06
C ALA A 191 9.99 18.55 -2.11
N GLY A 192 10.54 18.05 -1.02
CA GLY A 192 11.12 16.71 -0.95
C GLY A 192 10.84 16.06 0.38
N GLY A 193 10.42 14.80 0.35
CA GLY A 193 10.15 14.04 1.56
C GLY A 193 10.08 12.55 1.25
N LYS A 194 10.48 11.74 2.22
CA LYS A 194 10.31 10.30 2.17
C LYS A 194 9.96 9.77 3.54
N GLY A 195 9.02 8.85 3.58
CA GLY A 195 8.58 8.15 4.79
C GLY A 195 8.52 6.67 4.50
N ALA A 196 8.76 5.87 5.54
CA ALA A 196 8.52 4.45 5.51
C ALA A 196 8.25 3.94 6.93
N GLY A 197 7.56 2.81 7.03
CA GLY A 197 7.27 2.18 8.30
C GLY A 197 6.35 0.98 8.14
N TYR A 198 5.76 0.53 9.25
CA TYR A 198 4.73 -0.50 9.23
C TYR A 198 3.38 0.14 9.51
N ALA A 199 2.36 -0.30 8.78
CA ALA A 199 1.00 0.21 8.92
C ALA A 199 -0.02 -0.90 8.72
N VAL A 200 -1.23 -0.64 9.23
CA VAL A 200 -2.41 -1.44 8.95
C VAL A 200 -3.40 -0.60 8.16
N ILE A 201 -3.84 -1.12 7.02
CA ILE A 201 -4.98 -0.62 6.26
C ILE A 201 -6.21 -1.37 6.76
N GLU A 202 -7.22 -0.66 7.22
CA GLU A 202 -8.48 -1.21 7.68
C GLU A 202 -9.63 -0.82 6.75
N PHE A 203 -10.38 -1.82 6.34
CA PHE A 203 -11.54 -1.70 5.48
C PHE A 203 -12.83 -1.77 6.30
N PRO A 204 -13.85 -0.96 5.98
CA PRO A 204 -15.11 -0.96 6.73
C PRO A 204 -15.98 -2.20 6.50
N VAL A 205 -15.82 -2.89 5.37
CA VAL A 205 -16.46 -4.19 5.11
C VAL A 205 -15.45 -5.30 5.23
N THR A 206 -15.78 -6.28 6.07
CA THR A 206 -15.00 -7.49 6.31
C THR A 206 -15.66 -8.69 5.62
N MET A 207 -14.98 -9.83 5.65
CA MET A 207 -15.58 -11.08 5.19
C MET A 207 -16.77 -11.45 6.08
N PRO A 208 -17.96 -11.71 5.51
CA PRO A 208 -19.12 -12.14 6.28
C PRO A 208 -18.85 -13.46 7.02
N ALA A 209 -19.40 -13.59 8.22
CA ALA A 209 -19.30 -14.82 9.00
C ALA A 209 -19.86 -16.02 8.21
N GLY A 210 -19.11 -17.12 8.18
CA GLY A 210 -19.47 -18.34 7.44
C GLY A 210 -19.08 -18.32 5.95
N GLU A 211 -18.55 -17.22 5.43
CA GLU A 211 -17.93 -17.18 4.10
C GLU A 211 -16.43 -17.53 4.15
N ASN A 212 -15.90 -17.90 2.99
CA ASN A 212 -14.46 -17.99 2.77
C ASN A 212 -14.12 -17.42 1.40
N TRP A 213 -13.56 -16.22 1.38
CA TRP A 213 -13.23 -15.48 0.15
C TRP A 213 -12.07 -16.10 -0.65
N LEU A 214 -11.30 -17.01 -0.05
CA LEU A 214 -10.25 -17.76 -0.74
C LEU A 214 -10.83 -18.90 -1.59
N LYS A 215 -12.05 -19.36 -1.28
CA LYS A 215 -12.72 -20.41 -2.04
C LYS A 215 -13.56 -19.81 -3.17
N PRO A 216 -13.68 -20.50 -4.32
CA PRO A 216 -14.68 -20.17 -5.32
C PRO A 216 -16.06 -20.07 -4.66
N ALA A 217 -16.88 -19.09 -5.06
CA ALA A 217 -18.27 -19.06 -4.62
C ALA A 217 -18.91 -20.40 -5.03
N ALA A 218 -19.55 -21.10 -4.09
CA ALA A 218 -20.26 -22.32 -4.41
C ALA A 218 -21.30 -21.98 -5.48
N SER A 219 -21.25 -22.68 -6.61
CA SER A 219 -22.25 -22.57 -7.66
C SER A 219 -23.62 -22.82 -7.02
N GLN A 220 -24.47 -21.80 -6.97
CA GLN A 220 -25.91 -21.98 -6.74
C GLN A 220 -26.57 -22.45 -8.02
#